data_AF-A0A7C9EDT0-F1
#
_entry.id   AF-A0A7C9EDT0-F1
#
_cell.length_a   1.000
_cell.length_b   1.000
_cell.length_c   1.000
_cell.angle_alpha   90.00
_cell.angle_beta   90.00
_cell.angle_gamma   90.00
#
_symmetry.space_group_name_H-M   'P 1'
#
loop_
_entity.id
_entity.type
_entity.pdbx_description
1 polymer ?
#
loop_
_entity_poly.entity_id
_entity_poly.type
_entity_poly.pdbx_seq_one_letter_code
_entity_poly.pdbx_strand_id
1 'polypeptide(L)'
;MLPSFDGRIGEIIVPDALIKAIGFQKKCSVYVYSRLHDHCQGFGAYTRFLRLPNVFCNVETCHLLTNSRLQGLLVRRICSKMHVDGLCKILYQNRETITSLQFVNCNIS
;
A
#
# COMPACT_ATOMS: atom_id res chain seq x y z
N MET A 1 -0.07 -9.19 22.10
CA MET A 1 -0.94 -8.43 21.18
C MET A 1 -0.08 -7.87 20.07
N LEU A 2 -0.43 -8.10 18.80
CA LEU A 2 0.17 -7.35 17.69
C LEU A 2 -0.45 -5.95 17.70
N PRO A 3 0.34 -4.88 17.50
CA PRO A 3 -0.22 -3.53 17.45
C PRO A 3 -1.20 -3.44 16.28
N SER A 4 -2.46 -3.12 16.58
CA SER A 4 -3.41 -2.64 15.58
C SER A 4 -3.09 -1.17 15.31
N PHE A 5 -2.83 -0.82 14.06
CA PHE A 5 -2.74 0.58 13.66
C PHE A 5 -4.16 1.10 13.47
N ASP A 6 -4.59 2.03 14.35
CA ASP A 6 -5.87 2.73 14.25
C ASP A 6 -5.76 4.02 13.42
N GLY A 7 -4.53 4.40 13.05
CA GLY A 7 -4.24 5.59 12.27
C GLY A 7 -4.76 5.47 10.84
N ARG A 8 -5.07 6.62 10.23
CA ARG A 8 -5.37 6.70 8.81
C ARG A 8 -4.06 6.86 8.05
N ILE A 9 -3.48 5.77 7.55
CA ILE A 9 -2.19 5.81 6.86
C ILE A 9 -2.25 6.73 5.63
N GLY A 10 -3.43 6.85 5.01
CA GLY A 10 -3.66 7.75 3.89
C GLY A 10 -3.47 9.23 4.24
N GLU A 11 -3.66 9.63 5.50
CA GLU A 11 -3.53 11.01 5.98
C GLU A 11 -2.09 11.39 6.34
N ILE A 12 -1.14 10.46 6.26
CA ILE A 12 0.27 10.74 6.53
C ILE A 12 0.78 11.76 5.52
N ILE A 13 1.31 12.87 6.04
CA ILE A 13 1.97 13.89 5.22
C ILE A 13 3.32 13.36 4.75
N VAL A 14 3.53 13.33 3.43
CA VAL A 14 4.80 12.93 2.84
C VAL A 14 5.81 14.08 2.99
N PRO A 15 6.97 13.84 3.62
CA PRO A 15 7.98 14.88 3.78
C PRO A 15 8.42 15.50 2.45
N ASP A 16 8.56 16.83 2.41
CA ASP A 16 9.02 17.60 1.26
C ASP A 16 10.32 17.07 0.63
N ALA A 17 11.23 16.56 1.47
CA ALA A 17 12.49 15.97 1.01
C ALA A 17 12.26 14.74 0.11
N LEU A 18 11.27 13.90 0.44
CA LEU A 18 10.89 12.75 -0.39
C LEU A 18 10.18 13.19 -1.67
N ILE A 19 9.29 14.19 -1.60
CA ILE A 19 8.62 14.75 -2.78
C ILE A 19 9.65 15.30 -3.78
N LYS A 20 10.68 15.99 -3.28
CA LYS A 20 11.80 16.44 -4.12
C LYS A 20 12.59 15.28 -4.71
N ALA A 21 12.85 14.23 -3.94
CA ALA A 21 13.63 13.08 -4.37
C ALA A 21 12.94 12.27 -5.49
N ILE A 22 11.60 12.20 -5.49
CA ILE A 22 10.82 11.54 -6.55
C ILE A 22 10.66 12.38 -7.83
N GLY A 23 11.43 13.48 -7.97
CA GLY A 23 11.46 14.31 -9.17
C GLY A 23 10.25 15.22 -9.34
N PHE A 24 9.41 15.38 -8.32
CA PHE A 24 8.27 16.31 -8.34
C PHE A 24 8.77 17.74 -8.07
N GLN A 25 9.39 18.37 -9.08
CA GLN A 25 9.80 19.77 -9.03
C GLN A 25 8.60 20.69 -9.34
N LYS A 26 8.33 21.58 -8.38
CA LYS A 26 7.19 22.50 -8.28
C LYS A 26 6.89 23.29 -9.57
N LYS A 27 5.75 22.98 -10.20
CA LYS A 27 4.88 23.95 -10.91
C LYS A 27 3.37 23.72 -10.69
N CYS A 28 2.95 22.54 -10.22
CA CYS A 28 1.58 22.30 -9.78
C CYS A 28 1.45 22.49 -8.26
N SER A 29 0.33 23.05 -7.84
CA SER A 29 0.00 23.45 -6.47
C SER A 29 0.42 22.43 -5.41
N VAL A 30 1.21 22.92 -4.45
CA VAL A 30 1.83 22.19 -3.33
C VAL A 30 0.82 21.38 -2.48
N TYR A 31 -0.48 21.66 -2.62
CA TYR A 31 -1.54 21.05 -1.82
C TYR A 31 -2.11 19.75 -2.37
N VAL A 32 -1.91 19.43 -3.65
CA VAL A 32 -2.65 18.32 -4.30
C VAL A 32 -2.07 16.95 -3.96
N TYR A 33 -0.81 16.87 -3.52
CA TYR A 33 -0.13 15.60 -3.23
C TYR A 33 0.62 15.61 -1.89
N SER A 34 0.11 16.29 -0.87
CA SER A 34 0.82 16.34 0.41
C SER A 34 0.63 15.07 1.24
N ARG A 35 -0.48 14.34 1.03
CA ARG A 35 -0.80 13.14 1.80
C ARG A 35 -0.47 11.88 1.01
N LEU A 36 -0.18 10.79 1.73
CA LEU A 36 0.08 9.49 1.14
C LEU A 36 -1.07 9.03 0.24
N HIS A 37 -2.32 9.32 0.63
CA HIS A 37 -3.50 9.05 -0.19
C HIS A 37 -3.38 9.64 -1.60
N ASP A 38 -3.05 10.92 -1.66
CA ASP A 38 -2.97 11.66 -2.91
C ASP A 38 -1.87 11.07 -3.81
N HIS A 39 -0.73 10.70 -3.23
CA HIS A 39 0.35 10.02 -3.94
C HIS A 39 -0.06 8.65 -4.46
N CYS A 40 -0.75 7.85 -3.65
CA CYS A 40 -1.23 6.54 -4.06
C CYS A 40 -2.27 6.66 -5.20
N GLN A 41 -3.12 7.69 -5.18
CA GLN A 41 -4.05 7.96 -6.27
C GLN A 41 -3.33 8.39 -7.56
N GLY A 42 -2.40 9.34 -7.47
CA GLY A 42 -1.71 9.90 -8.64
C GLY A 42 -0.64 8.99 -9.24
N PHE A 43 0.06 8.22 -8.42
CA PHE A 43 1.24 7.45 -8.83
C PHE A 43 1.10 5.94 -8.59
N GLY A 44 0.02 5.46 -7.97
CA GLY A 44 -0.17 4.05 -7.65
C GLY A 44 -0.04 3.12 -8.85
N ALA A 45 -0.45 3.57 -10.04
CA ALA A 45 -0.35 2.80 -11.29
C ALA A 45 1.10 2.47 -11.71
N TYR A 46 2.09 3.19 -11.18
CA TYR A 46 3.51 2.92 -11.40
C TYR A 46 4.11 1.96 -10.36
N THR A 47 3.41 1.67 -9.27
CA THR A 47 3.86 0.73 -8.26
C THR A 47 3.84 -0.69 -8.81
N ARG A 48 4.99 -1.38 -8.77
CA ARG A 48 5.15 -2.75 -9.25
C ARG A 48 5.43 -3.75 -8.13
N PHE A 49 6.18 -3.34 -7.11
CA PHE A 49 6.58 -4.21 -6.01
C PHE A 49 6.17 -3.57 -4.69
N LEU A 50 5.44 -4.32 -3.87
CA LEU A 50 5.01 -3.87 -2.56
C LEU A 50 5.39 -4.90 -1.49
N ARG A 51 5.85 -4.38 -0.35
CA ARG A 51 6.09 -5.18 0.85
C ARG A 51 5.18 -4.70 1.96
N LEU A 52 4.33 -5.59 2.44
CA LEU A 52 3.23 -5.26 3.34
C LEU A 52 3.28 -6.09 4.63
N PRO A 53 3.51 -5.45 5.79
CA PRO A 53 3.22 -6.05 7.09
C PRO A 53 1.71 -6.32 7.29
N ASN A 54 1.37 -7.32 8.08
CA ASN A 54 0.00 -7.74 8.35
C ASN A 54 -0.92 -6.62 8.84
N VAL A 55 -0.42 -5.69 9.66
CA VAL A 55 -1.21 -4.56 10.19
C VAL A 55 -1.82 -3.68 9.08
N PHE A 56 -1.22 -3.68 7.89
CA PHE A 56 -1.69 -2.94 6.73
C PHE A 56 -2.50 -3.80 5.74
N CYS A 57 -2.74 -5.08 6.02
CA CYS A 57 -3.69 -5.88 5.25
C CYS A 57 -5.12 -5.56 5.71
N ASN A 58 -5.56 -4.32 5.44
CA ASN A 58 -6.83 -3.76 5.89
C ASN A 58 -7.57 -3.01 4.76
N VAL A 59 -8.82 -2.63 5.00
CA VAL A 59 -9.68 -1.98 4.01
C VAL A 59 -9.13 -0.64 3.53
N GLU A 60 -8.54 0.16 4.42
CA GLU A 60 -7.94 1.44 4.06
C GLU A 60 -6.81 1.27 3.04
N THR A 61 -5.90 0.32 3.30
CA THR A 61 -4.77 0.05 2.40
C THR A 61 -5.25 -0.46 1.05
N CYS A 62 -6.33 -1.25 1.00
CA CYS A 62 -6.95 -1.65 -0.26
C CYS A 62 -7.44 -0.44 -1.06
N HIS A 63 -8.01 0.58 -0.39
CA HIS A 63 -8.44 1.80 -1.06
C HIS A 63 -7.27 2.62 -1.59
N LEU A 64 -6.17 2.71 -0.83
CA LEU A 64 -4.95 3.36 -1.28
C LEU A 64 -4.35 2.66 -2.51
N LEU A 65 -4.40 1.33 -2.54
CA LEU A 65 -3.84 0.53 -3.64
C LEU A 65 -4.82 0.32 -4.82
N THR A 66 -5.95 1.02 -4.85
CA THR A 66 -6.99 0.80 -5.89
C THR A 66 -6.44 0.92 -7.32
N ASN A 67 -5.54 1.87 -7.57
CA ASN A 67 -4.97 2.09 -8.90
C ASN A 67 -3.65 1.33 -9.13
N SER A 68 -3.24 0.48 -8.17
CA SER A 68 -1.97 -0.23 -8.27
C SER A 68 -1.96 -1.27 -9.39
N ARG A 69 -0.75 -1.55 -9.89
CA ARG A 69 -0.49 -2.57 -10.92
C ARG A 69 0.68 -3.43 -10.46
N LEU A 70 0.49 -4.07 -9.30
CA LEU A 70 1.49 -4.87 -8.62
C LEU A 70 1.82 -6.11 -9.43
N GLN A 71 3.11 -6.32 -9.64
CA GLN A 71 3.70 -7.54 -10.18
C GLN A 71 4.20 -8.44 -9.05
N GLY A 72 4.77 -7.86 -7.99
CA GLY A 72 5.24 -8.59 -6.82
C GLY A 72 4.64 -8.08 -5.53
N LEU A 73 4.16 -9.01 -4.69
CA LEU A 73 3.68 -8.71 -3.35
C LEU A 73 4.36 -9.62 -2.33
N LEU A 74 5.09 -9.00 -1.40
CA LEU A 74 5.64 -9.68 -0.23
C LEU A 74 4.79 -9.33 0.99
N VAL A 75 4.26 -10.34 1.65
CA VAL A 75 3.43 -10.17 2.85
C VAL A 75 4.11 -10.78 4.07
N ARG A 76 4.06 -10.07 5.19
CA ARG A 76 4.69 -10.48 6.45
C ARG A 76 3.69 -10.61 7.58
N ARG A 77 3.83 -11.67 8.39
CA ARG A 77 3.15 -11.84 9.68
C ARG A 77 1.62 -11.93 9.62
N ILE A 78 1.03 -12.43 8.54
CA ILE A 78 -0.42 -12.73 8.51
C ILE A 78 -0.67 -13.93 9.42
N CYS A 79 -1.35 -13.71 10.54
CA CYS A 79 -1.68 -14.75 11.51
C CYS A 79 -3.15 -14.69 11.98
N SER A 80 -4.01 -13.92 11.30
CA SER A 80 -5.44 -13.78 11.64
C SER A 80 -6.30 -13.63 10.40
N LYS A 81 -7.56 -14.11 10.46
CA LYS A 81 -8.53 -14.02 9.36
C LYS A 81 -8.78 -12.58 8.90
N MET A 82 -8.79 -11.63 9.83
CA MET A 82 -9.00 -10.20 9.52
C MET A 82 -8.00 -9.67 8.47
N HIS A 83 -6.75 -10.15 8.51
CA HIS A 83 -5.72 -9.73 7.55
C HIS A 83 -5.80 -10.48 6.21
N VAL A 84 -6.43 -11.66 6.19
CA VAL A 84 -6.61 -12.46 4.98
C VAL A 84 -7.58 -11.75 4.03
N ASP A 85 -8.69 -11.21 4.53
CA ASP A 85 -9.67 -10.52 3.69
C ASP A 85 -9.06 -9.29 2.98
N GLY A 86 -8.28 -8.49 3.71
CA GLY A 86 -7.56 -7.35 3.16
C GLY A 86 -6.56 -7.78 2.09
N LEU A 87 -5.80 -8.86 2.34
CA LEU A 87 -4.89 -9.41 1.34
C LEU A 87 -5.64 -9.88 0.09
N CYS A 88 -6.71 -10.66 0.24
CA CYS A 88 -7.51 -11.16 -0.87
C CYS A 88 -8.01 -10.00 -1.76
N LYS A 89 -8.45 -8.89 -1.17
CA LYS A 89 -8.87 -7.70 -1.90
C LYS A 89 -7.72 -7.07 -2.70
N ILE A 90 -6.52 -6.94 -2.11
CA ILE A 90 -5.33 -6.42 -2.81
C ILE A 90 -4.94 -7.33 -4.00
N LEU A 91 -4.97 -8.66 -3.80
CA LEU A 91 -4.69 -9.63 -4.85
C LEU A 91 -5.70 -9.51 -5.99
N TYR A 92 -6.99 -9.40 -5.66
CA TYR A 92 -8.04 -9.25 -6.66
C TYR A 92 -7.91 -7.96 -7.47
N GLN A 93 -7.58 -6.84 -6.82
CA GLN A 93 -7.32 -5.55 -7.49
C GLN A 93 -6.16 -5.63 -8.50
N ASN A 94 -5.20 -6.52 -8.27
CA ASN A 94 -3.98 -6.67 -9.08
C ASN A 94 -3.93 -7.99 -9.87
N ARG A 95 -5.07 -8.68 -10.01
CA ARG A 95 -5.14 -10.05 -10.56
C ARG A 95 -4.55 -10.20 -11.97
N GLU A 96 -4.55 -9.11 -12.75
CA GLU A 96 -4.08 -9.11 -14.14
C GLU A 96 -2.57 -8.88 -14.26
N THR A 97 -1.94 -8.31 -13.23
CA THR A 97 -0.53 -7.91 -13.27
C THR A 97 0.35 -8.73 -12.34
N ILE A 98 -0.22 -9.36 -11.32
CA ILE A 98 0.54 -10.04 -10.28
C ILE A 98 1.16 -11.33 -10.81
N THR A 99 2.46 -11.48 -10.58
CA THR A 99 3.27 -12.61 -11.06
C THR A 99 4.10 -13.26 -9.95
N SER A 100 4.29 -12.57 -8.81
CA SER A 100 5.06 -13.08 -7.69
C SER A 100 4.39 -12.78 -6.35
N LEU A 101 4.25 -13.82 -5.52
CA LEU A 101 3.74 -13.73 -4.15
C LEU A 101 4.77 -14.36 -3.20
N GLN A 102 5.08 -13.65 -2.12
CA GLN A 102 5.96 -14.16 -1.07
C GLN A 102 5.32 -13.98 0.30
N PHE A 103 5.26 -15.06 1.07
CA PHE A 103 4.73 -15.07 2.43
C PHE A 103 5.88 -15.32 3.41
N VAL A 104 6.06 -14.41 4.35
CA VAL A 104 7.14 -14.48 5.35
C VAL A 104 6.56 -14.45 6.74
N ASN A 105 6.79 -15.53 7.51
CA ASN A 105 6.28 -15.71 8.87
C ASN A 105 4.75 -15.58 8.96
N CYS A 106 4.03 -16.12 7.98
CA CYS A 106 2.57 -16.16 7.98
C CYS A 106 2.08 -17.53 8.45
N ASN A 107 0.98 -17.54 9.19
CA ASN A 107 0.22 -18.74 9.52
C ASN A 107 -1.18 -18.63 8.91
N ILE A 108 -1.41 -19.35 7.81
CA ILE A 108 -2.62 -19.27 6.97
C ILE A 108 -3.42 -20.58 7.05
N SER A 109 -3.12 -21.45 8.03
CA SER A 109 -3.84 -22.71 8.30
C SER A 109 -5.20 -22.49 8.93
#